data_AF-A0AA50J0U7-F1
#
_entry.id   AF-A0AA50J0U7-F1
#
_cell.length_a   1.000
_cell.length_b   1.000
_cell.length_c   1.000
_cell.angle_alpha   90.00
_cell.angle_beta   90.00
_cell.angle_gamma   90.00
#
_symmetry.space_group_name_H-M   'P 1'
#
loop_
_entity.id
_entity.type
_entity.pdbx_description
1 polymer ?
#
loop_
_entity_poly.entity_id
_entity_poly.type
_entity_poly.pdbx_seq_one_letter_code
_entity_poly.pdbx_strand_id
1 'polypeptide(L)'
;LTNLVHNKYPQLLEGVKGISEETTTGVHNLYKMFREGLLKVPAINVNDSVTKSKFDNLYGCRESLLDGIKRATDIMIAGKVCVVGGYGDVGKGCAQAFKGFGGRVIVTEIDPINALQAAMEGFQVTTMEEASETGQIFVTTTGNIDIITKEHFLRMKDDAIVCNIGHFDCEVDVAWLENNAKKVNIKQHVDRYELDNGNHIIVLAAGRLVNLGCATGHSSFVMSNSFTNQVLAQIELWTKH
;
A
#
# COMPACT_ATOMS: atom_id res chain seq x y z
N LEU A 1 -2.11 17.49 1.05
CA LEU A 1 -2.56 18.85 1.45
C LEU A 1 -1.43 19.71 2.01
N THR A 2 -0.66 19.21 2.99
CA THR A 2 0.47 19.94 3.62
C THR A 2 1.41 20.62 2.63
N ASN A 3 1.92 19.89 1.62
CA ASN A 3 2.81 20.43 0.59
C ASN A 3 2.14 21.52 -0.25
N LEU A 4 0.85 21.42 -0.53
CA LEU A 4 0.11 22.42 -1.30
C LEU A 4 0.09 23.76 -0.55
N VAL A 5 -0.24 23.73 0.74
CA VAL A 5 -0.29 24.95 1.57
C VAL A 5 1.12 25.51 1.76
N HIS A 6 2.12 24.69 2.08
CA HIS A 6 3.50 25.16 2.27
C HIS A 6 4.12 25.76 1.00
N ASN A 7 3.84 25.19 -0.17
CA ASN A 7 4.51 25.60 -1.40
C ASN A 7 3.73 26.66 -2.20
N LYS A 8 2.40 26.55 -2.27
CA LYS A 8 1.57 27.42 -3.12
C LYS A 8 0.77 28.47 -2.34
N TYR A 9 0.48 28.22 -1.07
CA TYR A 9 -0.33 29.12 -0.24
C TYR A 9 0.30 29.40 1.13
N PRO A 10 1.60 29.76 1.20
CA PRO A 10 2.30 29.90 2.47
C PRO A 10 1.68 30.99 3.37
N GLN A 11 1.01 31.98 2.79
CA GLN A 11 0.29 33.03 3.54
C GLN A 11 -0.82 32.48 4.44
N LEU A 12 -1.38 31.30 4.15
CA LEU A 12 -2.41 30.69 4.99
C LEU A 12 -1.83 30.08 6.27
N LEU A 13 -0.52 29.78 6.31
CA LEU A 13 0.12 29.13 7.45
C LEU A 13 0.09 30.00 8.72
N GLU A 14 -0.01 31.32 8.60
CA GLU A 14 -0.13 32.24 9.74
C GLU A 14 -1.37 31.95 10.59
N GLY A 15 -2.47 31.50 9.95
CA GLY A 15 -3.71 31.15 10.63
C GLY A 15 -3.82 29.67 11.04
N VAL A 16 -2.89 28.82 10.61
CA VAL A 16 -2.93 27.38 10.88
C VAL A 16 -2.24 27.11 12.22
N LYS A 17 -2.98 26.52 13.16
CA LYS A 17 -2.43 26.13 14.46
C LYS A 17 -1.48 24.95 14.30
N GLY A 18 -1.95 23.81 13.80
CA GLY A 18 -1.07 22.66 13.57
C GLY A 18 -1.61 21.66 12.56
N ILE A 19 -0.85 20.59 12.34
CA ILE A 19 -1.18 19.49 11.42
C ILE A 19 -1.27 18.18 12.21
N SER A 20 -2.31 17.38 11.98
CA SER A 20 -2.33 15.99 12.43
C SER A 20 -2.22 15.07 11.21
N GLU A 21 -1.16 14.26 11.15
CA GLU A 21 -0.85 13.44 9.97
C GLU A 21 -1.01 11.96 10.29
N GLU A 22 -1.76 11.27 9.43
CA GLU A 22 -2.24 9.90 9.66
C GLU A 22 -1.32 8.84 9.05
N THR A 23 -0.62 9.17 7.98
CA THR A 23 0.01 8.18 7.12
C THR A 23 1.51 8.11 7.34
N THR A 24 2.10 6.92 7.26
CA THR A 24 3.56 6.73 7.35
C THR A 24 4.30 7.62 6.35
N THR A 25 3.81 7.70 5.11
CA THR A 25 4.42 8.51 4.05
C THR A 25 4.30 10.00 4.32
N GLY A 26 3.15 10.47 4.81
CA GLY A 26 2.97 11.86 5.23
C GLY A 26 3.89 12.25 6.38
N VAL A 27 4.04 11.36 7.38
CA VAL A 27 4.97 11.56 8.51
C VAL A 27 6.42 11.63 8.05
N HIS A 28 6.86 10.75 7.14
CA HIS A 28 8.20 10.83 6.55
C HIS A 28 8.45 12.18 5.87
N ASN A 29 7.47 12.68 5.12
CA ASN A 29 7.54 14.00 4.49
C ASN A 29 7.60 15.12 5.53
N LEU A 30 6.83 15.07 6.61
CA LEU A 30 6.91 16.03 7.71
C LEU A 30 8.30 16.05 8.38
N TYR A 31 8.90 14.88 8.63
CA TYR A 31 10.27 14.80 9.17
C TYR A 31 11.32 15.36 8.22
N LYS A 32 11.15 15.17 6.90
CA LYS A 32 12.02 15.79 5.89
C LYS A 32 11.89 17.32 5.95
N MET A 33 10.66 17.83 5.89
CA MET A 33 10.39 19.27 5.98
C MET A 33 10.92 19.87 7.29
N PHE A 34 10.80 19.16 8.42
CA PHE A 34 11.32 19.61 9.71
C PHE A 34 12.86 19.71 9.70
N ARG A 35 13.56 18.67 9.23
CA ARG A 35 15.02 18.65 9.11
C ARG A 35 15.56 19.74 8.19
N GLU A 36 14.82 20.06 7.13
CA GLU A 36 15.17 21.12 6.17
C GLU A 36 14.73 22.53 6.63
N GLY A 37 14.11 22.67 7.80
CA GLY A 37 13.60 23.96 8.31
C GLY A 37 12.41 24.53 7.51
N LEU A 38 11.76 23.69 6.70
CA LEU A 38 10.64 24.04 5.83
C LEU A 38 9.29 23.89 6.53
N LEU A 39 9.16 23.03 7.54
CA LEU A 39 7.92 22.84 8.29
C LEU A 39 7.64 24.08 9.16
N LYS A 40 6.53 24.79 8.89
CA LYS A 40 6.24 26.09 9.51
C LYS A 40 5.23 26.05 10.64
N VAL A 41 4.55 24.94 10.82
CA VAL A 41 3.58 24.71 11.90
C VAL A 41 3.90 23.37 12.56
N PRO A 42 3.69 23.20 13.87
CA PRO A 42 3.92 21.92 14.50
C PRO A 42 2.94 20.88 13.98
N ALA A 43 3.37 19.62 14.07
CA ALA A 43 2.59 18.50 13.60
C ALA A 43 2.59 17.37 14.63
N ILE A 44 1.43 16.74 14.82
CA ILE A 44 1.30 15.48 15.57
C ILE A 44 1.28 14.33 14.56
N ASN A 45 2.23 13.42 14.77
CA ASN A 45 2.25 12.11 14.12
C ASN A 45 1.17 11.22 14.78
N VAL A 46 0.03 11.08 14.11
CA VAL A 46 -1.05 10.18 14.55
C VAL A 46 -0.75 8.74 14.14
N ASN A 47 -0.02 8.54 13.04
CA ASN A 47 0.33 7.23 12.51
C ASN A 47 0.94 6.29 13.56
N ASP A 48 1.85 6.82 14.38
CA ASP A 48 2.63 6.01 15.33
C ASP A 48 1.92 5.79 16.67
N SER A 49 0.69 6.27 16.83
CA SER A 49 -0.17 5.77 17.91
C SER A 49 -0.37 4.26 17.73
N VAL A 50 -0.20 3.47 18.78
CA VAL A 50 -0.33 2.00 18.69
C VAL A 50 -1.73 1.60 18.20
N THR A 51 -2.76 2.30 18.66
CA THR A 51 -4.16 2.13 18.23
C THR A 51 -4.41 2.57 16.79
N LYS A 52 -3.51 3.34 16.18
CA LYS A 52 -3.52 3.62 14.73
C LYS A 52 -2.70 2.55 14.02
N SER A 53 -1.37 2.56 14.15
CA SER A 53 -0.44 1.70 13.40
C SER A 53 -0.80 0.21 13.44
N LYS A 54 -1.07 -0.35 14.63
CA LYS A 54 -1.31 -1.79 14.79
C LYS A 54 -2.73 -2.22 14.48
N PHE A 55 -3.68 -1.30 14.35
CA PHE A 55 -5.05 -1.61 13.96
C PHE A 55 -5.28 -1.32 12.49
N ASP A 56 -5.03 -0.09 12.07
CA ASP A 56 -5.25 0.41 10.73
C ASP A 56 -4.35 -0.31 9.71
N ASN A 57 -3.03 -0.15 9.88
CA ASN A 57 -2.07 -0.64 8.89
C ASN A 57 -2.04 -2.17 8.86
N LEU A 58 -2.16 -2.83 10.02
CA LEU A 58 -2.11 -4.29 10.11
C LEU A 58 -3.48 -4.95 9.90
N TYR A 59 -4.44 -4.72 10.81
CA TYR A 59 -5.73 -5.42 10.78
C TYR A 59 -6.66 -4.88 9.69
N GLY A 60 -6.66 -3.57 9.43
CA GLY A 60 -7.44 -2.98 8.35
C GLY A 60 -7.05 -3.53 6.97
N CYS A 61 -5.76 -3.64 6.69
CA CYS A 61 -5.28 -4.25 5.46
C CYS A 61 -5.56 -5.76 5.42
N ARG A 62 -5.47 -6.46 6.56
CA ARG A 62 -5.84 -7.89 6.65
C ARG A 62 -7.30 -8.14 6.30
N GLU A 63 -8.21 -7.26 6.70
CA GLU A 63 -9.64 -7.37 6.36
C GLU A 63 -9.93 -6.97 4.92
N SER A 64 -9.30 -5.90 4.43
CA SER A 64 -9.76 -5.21 3.21
C SER A 64 -9.01 -5.59 1.93
N LEU A 65 -7.79 -6.13 2.01
CA LEU A 65 -7.02 -6.54 0.82
C LEU A 65 -7.79 -7.57 -0.01
N LEU A 66 -8.16 -8.69 0.63
CA LEU A 66 -8.81 -9.78 -0.07
C LEU A 66 -10.23 -9.43 -0.47
N ASP A 67 -10.92 -8.54 0.24
CA ASP A 67 -12.21 -7.99 -0.20
C ASP A 67 -12.05 -7.26 -1.54
N GLY A 68 -11.04 -6.39 -1.67
CA GLY A 68 -10.72 -5.71 -2.93
C GLY A 68 -10.40 -6.68 -4.07
N ILE A 69 -9.52 -7.65 -3.84
CA ILE A 69 -9.16 -8.65 -4.87
C ILE A 69 -10.38 -9.49 -5.27
N LYS A 70 -11.20 -9.92 -4.30
CA LYS A 70 -12.39 -10.74 -4.56
C LYS A 70 -13.45 -9.99 -5.34
N ARG A 71 -13.82 -8.78 -4.95
CA ARG A 71 -14.77 -7.95 -5.71
C ARG A 71 -14.27 -7.65 -7.11
N ALA A 72 -12.97 -7.47 -7.27
CA ALA A 72 -12.36 -7.22 -8.57
C ALA A 72 -12.37 -8.45 -9.49
N THR A 73 -12.08 -9.65 -8.98
CA THR A 73 -11.70 -10.79 -9.84
C THR A 73 -12.47 -12.08 -9.59
N ASP A 74 -13.17 -12.21 -8.46
CA ASP A 74 -13.83 -13.44 -7.99
C ASP A 74 -12.90 -14.67 -7.93
N ILE A 75 -11.58 -14.47 -8.06
CA ILE A 75 -10.59 -15.53 -8.26
C ILE A 75 -10.46 -16.43 -7.02
N MET A 76 -10.16 -17.71 -7.22
CA MET A 76 -9.76 -18.60 -6.12
C MET A 76 -8.38 -18.21 -5.60
N ILE A 77 -8.25 -17.97 -4.28
CA ILE A 77 -6.98 -17.62 -3.63
C ILE A 77 -6.22 -18.88 -3.18
N ALA A 78 -6.95 -19.88 -2.68
CA ALA A 78 -6.38 -21.12 -2.19
C ALA A 78 -5.54 -21.83 -3.26
N GLY A 79 -4.33 -22.27 -2.89
CA GLY A 79 -3.39 -22.94 -3.78
C GLY A 79 -2.60 -22.01 -4.70
N LYS A 80 -2.92 -20.71 -4.76
CA LYS A 80 -2.14 -19.74 -5.55
C LYS A 80 -0.91 -19.24 -4.79
N VAL A 81 0.12 -18.89 -5.55
CA VAL A 81 1.31 -18.21 -5.04
C VAL A 81 1.04 -16.72 -4.94
N CYS A 82 1.04 -16.19 -3.72
CA CYS A 82 0.74 -14.79 -3.43
C CYS A 82 2.02 -14.09 -2.95
N VAL A 83 2.52 -13.13 -3.72
CA VAL A 83 3.75 -12.38 -3.44
C VAL A 83 3.39 -11.06 -2.76
N VAL A 84 3.98 -10.81 -1.60
CA VAL A 84 3.81 -9.59 -0.83
C VAL A 84 5.13 -8.82 -0.84
N GLY A 85 5.15 -7.69 -1.55
CA GLY A 85 6.28 -6.77 -1.59
C GLY A 85 6.30 -5.88 -0.36
N GLY A 86 7.22 -6.16 0.59
CA GLY A 86 7.31 -5.52 1.89
C GLY A 86 6.62 -6.29 3.02
N TYR A 87 7.16 -6.19 4.23
CA TYR A 87 6.68 -6.89 5.43
C TYR A 87 6.69 -5.99 6.67
N GLY A 88 6.42 -4.69 6.47
CA GLY A 88 5.99 -3.78 7.53
C GLY A 88 4.58 -4.14 8.06
N ASP A 89 3.92 -3.22 8.77
CA ASP A 89 2.59 -3.52 9.34
C ASP A 89 1.55 -3.87 8.26
N VAL A 90 1.55 -3.15 7.14
CA VAL A 90 0.69 -3.44 5.97
C VAL A 90 1.00 -4.81 5.38
N GLY A 91 2.27 -5.08 5.08
CA GLY A 91 2.72 -6.36 4.52
C GLY A 91 2.38 -7.55 5.42
N LYS A 92 2.56 -7.42 6.74
CA LYS A 92 2.16 -8.44 7.73
C LYS A 92 0.66 -8.74 7.64
N GLY A 93 -0.19 -7.72 7.53
CA GLY A 93 -1.64 -7.87 7.42
C GLY A 93 -2.04 -8.60 6.13
N CYS A 94 -1.42 -8.19 5.02
CA CYS A 94 -1.62 -8.78 3.71
C CYS A 94 -1.21 -10.26 3.66
N ALA A 95 -0.03 -10.58 4.18
CA ALA A 95 0.49 -11.96 4.25
C ALA A 95 -0.40 -12.87 5.10
N GLN A 96 -0.87 -12.38 6.26
CA GLN A 96 -1.81 -13.11 7.10
C GLN A 96 -3.14 -13.36 6.39
N ALA A 97 -3.67 -12.38 5.65
CA ALA A 97 -4.91 -12.53 4.89
C ALA A 97 -4.78 -13.64 3.83
N PHE A 98 -3.74 -13.59 2.99
CA PHE A 98 -3.49 -14.61 1.98
C PHE A 98 -3.32 -16.00 2.60
N LYS A 99 -2.51 -16.13 3.65
CA LYS A 99 -2.32 -17.40 4.37
C LYS A 99 -3.65 -17.94 4.91
N GLY A 100 -4.49 -17.08 5.48
CA GLY A 100 -5.82 -17.45 6.00
C GLY A 100 -6.78 -17.99 4.94
N PHE A 101 -6.64 -17.55 3.69
CA PHE A 101 -7.42 -18.05 2.54
C PHE A 101 -6.73 -19.22 1.80
N GLY A 102 -5.66 -19.79 2.36
CA GLY A 102 -4.95 -20.93 1.77
C GLY A 102 -4.01 -20.58 0.62
N GLY A 103 -3.64 -19.30 0.47
CA GLY A 103 -2.61 -18.87 -0.46
C GLY A 103 -1.21 -19.24 0.05
N ARG A 104 -0.33 -19.68 -0.85
CA ARG A 104 1.10 -19.88 -0.54
C ARG A 104 1.81 -18.53 -0.65
N VAL A 105 2.17 -17.95 0.50
CA VAL A 105 2.71 -16.60 0.55
C VAL A 105 4.23 -16.59 0.41
N ILE A 106 4.73 -15.71 -0.46
CA ILE A 106 6.14 -15.32 -0.58
C ILE A 106 6.25 -13.86 -0.20
N VAL A 107 7.27 -13.50 0.57
CA VAL A 107 7.54 -12.13 1.00
C VAL A 107 8.83 -11.64 0.35
N THR A 108 8.88 -10.38 -0.05
CA THR A 108 10.13 -9.70 -0.42
C THR A 108 10.40 -8.58 0.57
N GLU A 109 11.64 -8.47 1.05
CA GLU A 109 12.00 -7.46 2.05
C GLU A 109 13.45 -6.99 1.89
N ILE A 110 13.65 -5.72 2.21
CA ILE A 110 14.98 -5.08 2.30
C ILE A 110 15.46 -4.99 3.75
N ASP A 111 14.54 -4.93 4.72
CA ASP A 111 14.89 -4.86 6.14
C ASP A 111 15.09 -6.28 6.68
N PRO A 112 16.31 -6.64 7.16
CA PRO A 112 16.60 -7.98 7.64
C PRO A 112 15.80 -8.37 8.89
N ILE A 113 15.34 -7.42 9.69
CA ILE A 113 14.50 -7.68 10.87
C ILE A 113 13.10 -8.09 10.42
N ASN A 114 12.51 -7.36 9.48
CA ASN A 114 11.20 -7.72 8.93
C ASN A 114 11.26 -9.03 8.14
N ALA A 115 12.33 -9.25 7.36
CA ALA A 115 12.58 -10.52 6.68
C ALA A 115 12.67 -11.70 7.68
N LEU A 116 13.41 -11.54 8.78
CA LEU A 116 13.50 -12.56 9.82
C LEU A 116 12.13 -12.83 10.46
N GLN A 117 11.34 -11.79 10.74
CA GLN A 117 9.97 -11.95 11.23
C GLN A 117 9.10 -12.75 10.24
N ALA A 118 9.19 -12.48 8.93
CA ALA A 118 8.46 -13.24 7.91
C ALA A 118 8.86 -14.72 7.91
N ALA A 119 10.17 -15.00 7.97
CA ALA A 119 10.69 -16.37 8.01
C ALA A 119 10.21 -17.13 9.25
N MET A 120 10.21 -16.48 10.43
CA MET A 120 9.74 -17.08 11.69
C MET A 120 8.24 -17.40 11.67
N GLU A 121 7.44 -16.70 10.87
CA GLU A 121 6.01 -16.99 10.63
C GLU A 121 5.76 -18.07 9.55
N GLY A 122 6.85 -18.63 8.99
CA GLY A 122 6.82 -19.69 7.98
C GLY A 122 6.64 -19.20 6.55
N PHE A 123 6.89 -17.91 6.28
CA PHE A 123 6.87 -17.38 4.92
C PHE A 123 8.23 -17.54 4.24
N GLN A 124 8.22 -17.95 2.97
CA GLN A 124 9.42 -17.88 2.14
C GLN A 124 9.76 -16.42 1.91
N VAL A 125 11.02 -16.05 2.15
CA VAL A 125 11.55 -14.71 1.85
C VAL A 125 12.52 -14.80 0.68
N THR A 126 12.29 -14.01 -0.37
CA THR A 126 13.18 -13.90 -1.52
C THR A 126 13.05 -12.51 -2.17
N THR A 127 13.70 -12.26 -3.30
CA THR A 127 13.61 -11.00 -4.06
C THR A 127 12.43 -11.00 -5.03
N MET A 128 12.06 -9.81 -5.54
CA MET A 128 10.96 -9.70 -6.51
C MET A 128 11.32 -10.35 -7.85
N GLU A 129 12.60 -10.33 -8.23
CA GLU A 129 13.13 -10.94 -9.44
C GLU A 129 12.86 -12.46 -9.45
N GLU A 130 13.10 -13.15 -8.33
CA GLU A 130 12.80 -14.58 -8.20
C GLU A 130 11.30 -14.85 -8.01
N ALA A 131 10.63 -14.03 -7.20
CA ALA A 131 9.20 -14.23 -6.91
C ALA A 131 8.32 -14.02 -8.16
N SER A 132 8.73 -13.12 -9.07
CA SER A 132 8.00 -12.79 -10.30
C SER A 132 7.75 -13.98 -11.23
N GLU A 133 8.66 -14.97 -11.25
CA GLU A 133 8.57 -16.16 -12.11
C GLU A 133 7.49 -17.14 -11.66
N THR A 134 7.17 -17.16 -10.35
CA THR A 134 6.27 -18.17 -9.77
C THR A 134 4.96 -17.60 -9.25
N GLY A 135 4.94 -16.31 -8.90
CA GLY A 135 3.80 -15.60 -8.36
C GLY A 135 2.60 -15.57 -9.31
N GLN A 136 1.41 -15.55 -8.73
CA GLN A 136 0.13 -15.45 -9.44
C GLN A 136 -0.69 -14.25 -8.98
N ILE A 137 -0.48 -13.80 -7.75
CA ILE A 137 -1.06 -12.58 -7.19
C ILE A 137 0.08 -11.81 -6.55
N PHE A 138 0.22 -10.54 -6.89
CA PHE A 138 1.25 -9.64 -6.39
C PHE A 138 0.58 -8.45 -5.70
N VAL A 139 1.01 -8.14 -4.48
CA VAL A 139 0.64 -6.93 -3.76
C VAL A 139 1.88 -6.17 -3.31
N THR A 140 1.93 -4.87 -3.56
CA THR A 140 2.99 -3.98 -3.05
C THR A 140 2.52 -3.23 -1.80
N THR A 141 3.38 -3.16 -0.77
CA THR A 141 3.06 -2.69 0.58
C THR A 141 4.16 -1.80 1.19
N THR A 142 5.05 -1.26 0.36
CA THR A 142 6.36 -0.74 0.80
C THR A 142 6.35 0.75 1.13
N GLY A 143 5.45 1.51 0.53
CA GLY A 143 5.51 2.97 0.50
C GLY A 143 6.70 3.52 -0.29
N ASN A 144 7.29 2.72 -1.19
CA ASN A 144 8.48 3.05 -1.97
C ASN A 144 8.24 2.87 -3.49
N ILE A 145 9.13 3.42 -4.31
CA ILE A 145 9.00 3.40 -5.77
C ILE A 145 9.57 2.11 -6.37
N ASP A 146 9.14 1.78 -7.58
CA ASP A 146 9.78 0.79 -8.46
C ASP A 146 9.87 -0.63 -7.88
N ILE A 147 8.84 -1.07 -7.16
CA ILE A 147 8.78 -2.43 -6.59
C ILE A 147 8.46 -3.46 -7.67
N ILE A 148 7.50 -3.15 -8.56
CA ILE A 148 7.17 -3.98 -9.72
C ILE A 148 7.40 -3.15 -10.98
N THR A 149 8.40 -3.55 -11.77
CA THR A 149 8.86 -2.87 -12.98
C THR A 149 8.66 -3.76 -14.21
N LYS A 150 9.04 -3.24 -15.38
CA LYS A 150 9.10 -3.98 -16.65
C LYS A 150 9.70 -5.37 -16.52
N GLU A 151 10.87 -5.49 -15.87
CA GLU A 151 11.61 -6.74 -15.77
C GLU A 151 10.80 -7.82 -15.06
N HIS A 152 9.99 -7.42 -14.08
CA HIS A 152 9.10 -8.29 -13.36
C HIS A 152 7.88 -8.68 -14.21
N PHE A 153 7.22 -7.73 -14.88
CA PHE A 153 6.06 -8.03 -15.74
C PHE A 153 6.37 -9.06 -16.81
N LEU A 154 7.54 -8.95 -17.45
CA LEU A 154 7.95 -9.87 -18.53
C LEU A 154 8.20 -11.31 -18.05
N ARG A 155 8.36 -11.53 -16.73
CA ARG A 155 8.56 -12.85 -16.10
C ARG A 155 7.30 -13.41 -15.48
N MET A 156 6.26 -12.60 -15.31
CA MET A 156 5.02 -13.02 -14.70
C MET A 156 4.28 -14.05 -15.56
N LYS A 157 3.58 -14.96 -14.88
CA LYS A 157 2.67 -15.92 -15.50
C LYS A 157 1.51 -15.20 -16.19
N ASP A 158 0.95 -15.85 -17.21
CA ASP A 158 -0.28 -15.38 -17.85
C ASP A 158 -1.40 -15.21 -16.82
N ASP A 159 -2.12 -14.09 -16.94
CA ASP A 159 -3.15 -13.61 -16.01
C ASP A 159 -2.69 -13.47 -14.55
N ALA A 160 -1.42 -13.12 -14.33
CA ALA A 160 -0.98 -12.67 -13.01
C ALA A 160 -1.74 -11.41 -12.59
N ILE A 161 -2.22 -11.40 -11.34
CA ILE A 161 -2.92 -10.25 -10.74
C ILE A 161 -1.89 -9.37 -10.04
N VAL A 162 -1.86 -8.08 -10.35
CA VAL A 162 -1.00 -7.08 -9.73
C VAL A 162 -1.84 -5.98 -9.10
N CYS A 163 -1.57 -5.70 -7.83
CA CYS A 163 -2.24 -4.63 -7.10
C CYS A 163 -1.30 -3.96 -6.12
N ASN A 164 -1.71 -2.80 -5.62
CA ASN A 164 -0.98 -2.01 -4.64
C ASN A 164 -1.92 -1.69 -3.49
N ILE A 165 -1.42 -1.74 -2.25
CA ILE A 165 -2.16 -1.27 -1.07
C ILE A 165 -1.32 -0.28 -0.24
N GLY A 166 -0.15 0.11 -0.74
CA GLY A 166 0.61 1.24 -0.24
C GLY A 166 0.04 2.58 -0.70
N HIS A 167 0.55 3.67 -0.11
CA HIS A 167 -0.12 4.98 -0.17
C HIS A 167 -0.16 5.65 -1.55
N PHE A 168 0.82 5.39 -2.42
CA PHE A 168 0.93 6.02 -3.74
C PHE A 168 0.96 4.99 -4.85
N ASP A 169 0.61 5.40 -6.08
CA ASP A 169 0.59 4.59 -7.30
C ASP A 169 1.96 4.42 -7.96
N CYS A 170 3.04 4.70 -7.23
CA CYS A 170 4.42 4.61 -7.73
C CYS A 170 5.13 3.28 -7.39
N GLU A 171 4.50 2.39 -6.61
CA GLU A 171 5.12 1.09 -6.31
C GLU A 171 5.11 0.15 -7.53
N VAL A 172 4.18 0.35 -8.45
CA VAL A 172 3.98 -0.46 -9.65
C VAL A 172 4.11 0.45 -10.87
N ASP A 173 4.98 0.09 -11.82
CA ASP A 173 5.19 0.85 -13.05
C ASP A 173 4.04 0.64 -14.06
N VAL A 174 2.84 1.12 -13.71
CA VAL A 174 1.65 1.08 -14.56
C VAL A 174 1.85 1.96 -15.80
N ALA A 175 2.65 3.02 -15.69
CA ALA A 175 2.98 3.89 -16.81
C ALA A 175 3.70 3.09 -17.92
N TRP A 176 4.59 2.17 -17.57
CA TRP A 176 5.19 1.29 -18.56
C TRP A 176 4.14 0.40 -19.26
N LEU A 177 3.20 -0.19 -18.53
CA LEU A 177 2.13 -1.00 -19.13
C LEU A 177 1.25 -0.20 -20.08
N GLU A 178 0.82 1.00 -19.70
CA GLU A 178 -0.01 1.88 -20.55
C GLU A 178 0.69 2.26 -21.86
N ASN A 179 2.02 2.36 -21.85
CA ASN A 179 2.81 2.74 -23.03
C ASN A 179 3.27 1.55 -23.88
N ASN A 180 3.29 0.32 -23.34
CA ASN A 180 3.95 -0.83 -23.97
C ASN A 180 3.06 -2.08 -24.09
N ALA A 181 1.82 -2.04 -23.61
CA ALA A 181 0.92 -3.20 -23.64
C ALA A 181 -0.47 -2.81 -24.15
N LYS A 182 -1.19 -3.77 -24.74
CA LYS A 182 -2.57 -3.54 -25.19
C LYS A 182 -3.51 -3.69 -24.01
N LYS A 183 -4.25 -2.63 -23.71
CA LYS A 183 -5.18 -2.57 -22.58
C LYS A 183 -6.60 -2.97 -22.97
N VAL A 184 -7.20 -3.87 -22.20
CA VAL A 184 -8.63 -4.16 -22.21
C VAL A 184 -9.19 -3.87 -20.82
N ASN A 185 -10.13 -2.92 -20.72
CA ASN A 185 -10.87 -2.71 -19.49
C ASN A 185 -11.92 -3.81 -19.33
N ILE A 186 -11.81 -4.62 -18.27
CA ILE A 186 -12.75 -5.71 -17.98
C ILE A 186 -14.00 -5.17 -17.28
N LYS A 187 -13.77 -4.32 -16.29
CA LYS A 187 -14.78 -3.53 -15.58
C LYS A 187 -14.11 -2.36 -14.87
N GLN A 188 -14.91 -1.55 -14.18
CA GLN A 188 -14.38 -0.45 -13.37
C GLN A 188 -13.28 -0.95 -12.42
N HIS A 189 -12.11 -0.29 -12.46
CA HIS A 189 -10.92 -0.61 -11.66
C HIS A 189 -10.25 -1.97 -11.96
N VAL A 190 -10.59 -2.64 -13.07
CA VAL A 190 -9.95 -3.90 -13.48
C VAL A 190 -9.54 -3.82 -14.95
N ASP A 191 -8.24 -3.74 -15.18
CA ASP A 191 -7.63 -3.64 -16.50
C ASP A 191 -6.77 -4.88 -16.77
N ARG A 192 -6.85 -5.42 -17.98
CA ARG A 192 -6.03 -6.54 -18.45
C ARG A 192 -5.13 -6.06 -19.57
N TYR A 193 -3.82 -6.25 -19.42
CA TYR A 193 -2.79 -5.82 -20.36
C TYR A 193 -2.19 -7.03 -21.06
N GLU A 194 -2.22 -7.07 -22.39
CA GLU A 194 -1.50 -8.05 -23.22
C GLU A 194 -0.10 -7.51 -23.51
N LEU A 195 0.92 -8.25 -23.06
CA LEU A 195 2.34 -7.95 -23.27
C LEU A 195 2.83 -8.49 -24.62
N ASP A 196 3.97 -8.00 -25.11
CA ASP A 196 4.60 -8.46 -26.36
C ASP A 196 4.96 -9.96 -26.36
N ASN A 197 5.15 -10.56 -25.18
CA ASN A 197 5.41 -11.98 -25.03
C ASN A 197 4.13 -12.85 -25.09
N GLY A 198 2.96 -12.24 -25.24
CA GLY A 198 1.65 -12.89 -25.31
C GLY A 198 0.99 -13.17 -23.95
N ASN A 199 1.70 -12.99 -22.84
CA ASN A 199 1.11 -13.12 -21.50
C ASN A 199 0.30 -11.87 -21.15
N HIS A 200 -0.64 -12.05 -20.23
CA HIS A 200 -1.49 -10.99 -19.73
C HIS A 200 -1.22 -10.67 -18.26
N ILE A 201 -1.36 -9.39 -17.91
CA ILE A 201 -1.30 -8.90 -16.53
C ILE A 201 -2.64 -8.23 -16.19
N ILE A 202 -3.26 -8.63 -15.08
CA ILE A 202 -4.47 -8.01 -14.56
C ILE A 202 -4.05 -7.00 -13.50
N VAL A 203 -4.24 -5.70 -13.76
CA VAL A 203 -3.94 -4.62 -12.81
C VAL A 203 -5.22 -4.15 -12.15
N LEU A 204 -5.20 -4.11 -10.82
CA LEU A 204 -6.31 -3.62 -10.02
C LEU A 204 -6.12 -2.15 -9.65
N ALA A 205 -7.22 -1.39 -9.68
CA ALA A 205 -7.29 0.03 -9.32
C ALA A 205 -6.24 0.93 -10.03
N ALA A 206 -5.78 0.54 -11.23
CA ALA A 206 -4.70 1.22 -11.96
C ALA A 206 -3.44 1.45 -11.10
N GLY A 207 -3.11 0.53 -10.19
CA GLY A 207 -1.94 0.63 -9.31
C GLY A 207 -2.15 1.53 -8.08
N ARG A 208 -3.33 2.09 -7.87
CA ARG A 208 -3.70 2.78 -6.62
C ARG A 208 -4.14 1.78 -5.54
N LEU A 209 -4.46 2.29 -4.34
CA LEU A 209 -4.89 1.50 -3.19
C LEU A 209 -6.07 0.59 -3.53
N VAL A 210 -5.82 -0.71 -3.63
CA VAL A 210 -6.78 -1.73 -4.08
C VAL A 210 -7.96 -1.89 -3.12
N ASN A 211 -7.72 -1.76 -1.81
CA ASN A 211 -8.77 -1.87 -0.81
C ASN A 211 -9.80 -0.72 -0.90
N LEU A 212 -9.37 0.47 -1.32
CA LEU A 212 -10.25 1.62 -1.54
C LEU A 212 -10.82 1.64 -2.96
N GLY A 213 -10.01 1.30 -3.96
CA GLY A 213 -10.42 1.34 -5.37
C GLY A 213 -11.34 0.20 -5.77
N CYS A 214 -11.14 -1.01 -5.23
CA CYS A 214 -11.90 -2.20 -5.58
C CYS A 214 -12.84 -2.68 -4.46
N ALA A 215 -12.80 -2.06 -3.28
CA ALA A 215 -13.70 -2.33 -2.17
C ALA A 215 -14.07 -1.04 -1.43
N THR A 216 -14.22 -1.08 -0.11
CA THR A 216 -14.71 0.05 0.71
C THR A 216 -13.69 0.53 1.74
N GLY A 217 -12.41 0.14 1.59
CA GLY A 217 -11.37 0.42 2.56
C GLY A 217 -11.53 -0.40 3.84
N HIS A 218 -11.03 0.14 4.95
CA HIS A 218 -11.03 -0.53 6.25
C HIS A 218 -12.42 -0.48 6.90
N SER A 219 -12.73 -1.48 7.73
CA SER A 219 -13.98 -1.52 8.48
C SER A 219 -14.10 -0.35 9.46
N SER A 220 -15.34 0.05 9.76
CA SER A 220 -15.61 1.20 10.63
C SER A 220 -14.97 1.06 12.01
N PHE A 221 -14.87 -0.16 12.55
CA PHE A 221 -14.24 -0.40 13.85
C PHE A 221 -12.74 -0.10 13.82
N VAL A 222 -12.03 -0.54 12.78
CA VAL A 222 -10.62 -0.21 12.58
C VAL A 222 -10.44 1.31 12.49
N MET A 223 -11.23 1.97 11.64
CA MET A 223 -11.14 3.42 11.45
C MET A 223 -11.55 4.22 12.69
N SER A 224 -12.43 3.69 13.54
CA SER A 224 -12.79 4.32 14.81
C SER A 224 -11.56 4.57 15.68
N ASN A 225 -10.56 3.68 15.65
CA ASN A 225 -9.34 3.85 16.42
C ASN A 225 -8.47 4.98 15.83
N SER A 226 -8.22 4.97 14.52
CA SER A 226 -7.45 6.01 13.82
C SER A 226 -8.08 7.39 13.99
N PHE A 227 -9.38 7.49 13.75
CA PHE A 227 -10.10 8.77 13.80
C PHE A 227 -10.27 9.30 15.23
N THR A 228 -10.35 8.43 16.24
CA THR A 228 -10.30 8.89 17.64
C THR A 228 -8.96 9.57 17.93
N ASN A 229 -7.84 8.99 17.48
CA ASN A 229 -6.53 9.63 17.64
C ASN A 229 -6.43 10.97 16.87
N GLN A 230 -7.01 11.04 15.66
CA GLN A 230 -7.09 12.30 14.91
C GLN A 230 -7.85 13.39 15.67
N VAL A 231 -9.01 13.06 16.24
CA VAL A 231 -9.81 14.01 17.05
C VAL A 231 -9.01 14.48 18.26
N LEU A 232 -8.34 13.58 18.99
CA LEU A 232 -7.51 13.95 20.13
C LEU A 232 -6.33 14.85 19.73
N ALA A 233 -5.67 14.55 18.60
CA ALA A 233 -4.60 15.38 18.06
C ALA A 233 -5.09 16.78 17.66
N GLN A 234 -6.26 16.86 17.03
CA GLN A 234 -6.89 18.14 16.68
C GLN A 234 -7.26 18.96 17.92
N ILE A 235 -7.82 18.33 18.97
CA ILE A 235 -8.10 19.00 20.24
C ILE A 235 -6.81 19.53 20.87
N GLU A 236 -5.75 18.74 20.92
CA GLU A 236 -4.46 19.14 21.48
C GLU A 236 -3.86 20.33 20.71
N LEU A 237 -3.79 20.23 19.38
CA LEU A 237 -3.27 21.30 18.51
C LEU A 237 -4.14 22.54 18.49
N TRP A 238 -5.43 22.45 18.80
CA TRP A 238 -6.29 23.64 18.85
C TRP A 238 -6.25 24.34 20.21
N THR A 239 -6.20 23.56 21.30
CA THR A 239 -6.37 24.09 22.67
C THR A 239 -5.07 24.45 23.37
N LYS A 240 -3.93 23.86 22.99
CA LYS A 240 -2.63 24.05 23.67
C LYS A 240 -1.57 24.71 22.80
N HIS A 241 -2.01 25.48 21.81
CA HIS A 241 -1.17 26.08 20.79
C HIS A 241 -0.77 27.53 21.04
#